data_AF-A0A7S0C4F3-F1
#
_entry.id   AF-A0A7S0C4F3-F1
#
_cell.length_a   1.000
_cell.length_b   1.000
_cell.length_c   1.000
_cell.angle_alpha   90.00
_cell.angle_beta   90.00
_cell.angle_gamma   90.00
#
_symmetry.space_group_name_H-M   'P 1'
#
loop_
_entity.id
_entity.type
_entity.pdbx_description
1 polymer ?
#
loop_
_entity_poly.entity_id
_entity_poly.type
_entity_poly.pdbx_seq_one_letter_code
_entity_poly.pdbx_strand_id
1 'polypeptide(L)'
;MMILDNCPPLLLRLAIRVHPELLMRALDEHSFDKQEQAAVNGVGSGCCSTSGSYILHMAASMKKGVMCSEAAGDIFRDLCQIYPNASHTPDVTGRVPLALAISSGKPFHQGIQQLLNAKPQLLTEIDPVTGLYPFMMAALSLSLDHTKEAVTSVNTTYRLLRECPELSHYHRNTSSTL
;
A
#
# COMPACT_ATOMS: atom_id res chain seq x y z
N MET A 1 16.97 -15.46 -12.70
CA MET A 1 17.20 -14.24 -11.90
C MET A 1 17.24 -13.05 -12.85
N MET A 2 16.07 -12.58 -13.31
CA MET A 2 16.00 -11.31 -14.04
C MET A 2 15.72 -10.19 -13.04
N ILE A 3 16.46 -9.11 -13.20
CA ILE A 3 16.61 -8.01 -12.26
C ILE A 3 15.39 -7.09 -12.41
N LEU A 4 14.29 -7.37 -11.69
CA LEU A 4 13.19 -6.40 -11.57
C LEU A 4 13.60 -5.17 -10.75
N ASP A 5 14.65 -5.30 -9.92
CA ASP A 5 15.19 -4.21 -9.10
C ASP A 5 15.77 -3.05 -9.92
N ASN A 6 15.96 -3.21 -11.23
CA ASN A 6 16.46 -2.17 -12.15
C ASN A 6 15.56 -1.96 -13.37
N CYS A 7 14.31 -2.45 -13.35
CA CYS A 7 13.41 -2.24 -14.48
C CYS A 7 13.04 -0.75 -14.56
N PRO A 8 13.32 -0.06 -15.69
CA PRO A 8 12.99 1.35 -15.84
C PRO A 8 11.48 1.57 -15.61
N PRO A 9 11.06 2.60 -14.87
CA PRO A 9 9.64 2.87 -14.60
C PRO A 9 8.78 2.96 -15.88
N LEU A 10 9.38 3.37 -17.00
CA LEU A 10 8.73 3.41 -18.32
C LEU A 10 8.43 2.00 -18.87
N LEU A 11 9.32 1.04 -18.66
CA LEU A 11 9.10 -0.36 -19.06
C LEU A 11 7.99 -0.98 -18.22
N LEU A 12 7.90 -0.65 -16.94
CA LEU A 12 6.78 -1.06 -16.10
C LEU A 12 5.46 -0.43 -16.57
N ARG A 13 5.44 0.86 -16.90
CA ARG A 13 4.25 1.53 -17.47
C ARG A 13 3.84 0.95 -18.82
N LEU A 14 4.82 0.66 -19.69
CA LEU A 14 4.57 0.05 -20.99
C LEU A 14 4.07 -1.38 -20.82
N ALA A 15 4.66 -2.17 -19.93
CA ALA A 15 4.22 -3.53 -19.62
C ALA A 15 2.80 -3.55 -19.05
N ILE A 16 2.48 -2.66 -18.10
CA ILE A 16 1.13 -2.49 -17.54
C ILE A 16 0.13 -2.11 -18.64
N ARG A 17 0.50 -1.21 -19.57
CA ARG A 17 -0.41 -0.75 -20.63
C ARG A 17 -0.58 -1.71 -21.80
N VAL A 18 0.49 -2.38 -22.21
CA VAL A 18 0.52 -3.17 -23.44
C VAL A 18 0.18 -4.63 -23.15
N HIS A 19 0.70 -5.21 -22.06
CA HIS A 19 0.50 -6.62 -21.72
C HIS A 19 0.48 -6.85 -20.20
N PRO A 20 -0.60 -6.47 -19.49
CA PRO A 20 -0.71 -6.70 -18.05
C PRO A 20 -0.57 -8.19 -17.71
N GLU A 21 -1.09 -9.09 -18.55
CA GLU A 21 -1.00 -10.55 -18.39
C GLU A 21 0.44 -11.10 -18.33
N LEU A 22 1.40 -10.48 -19.03
CA LEU A 22 2.80 -10.92 -19.01
C LEU A 22 3.49 -10.47 -17.72
N LEU A 23 3.12 -9.31 -17.19
CA LEU A 23 3.54 -8.88 -15.86
C LEU A 23 3.00 -9.86 -14.80
N MET A 24 1.75 -10.31 -14.95
CA MET A 24 1.14 -11.28 -14.05
C MET A 24 1.90 -12.61 -14.04
N ARG A 25 2.20 -13.16 -15.22
CA ARG A 25 2.97 -14.41 -15.33
C ARG A 25 4.37 -14.28 -14.74
N ALA A 26 5.05 -13.16 -14.98
CA ALA A 26 6.38 -12.92 -14.43
C ALA A 26 6.38 -12.79 -12.89
N LEU A 27 5.28 -12.32 -12.30
CA LEU A 27 5.12 -12.21 -10.84
C LEU A 27 4.72 -13.54 -10.20
N ASP A 28 3.87 -14.34 -10.86
CA ASP A 28 3.47 -15.66 -10.38
C ASP A 28 4.67 -16.64 -10.32
N GLU A 29 5.60 -16.56 -11.27
CA GLU A 29 6.81 -17.40 -11.28
C GLU A 29 7.78 -17.13 -10.11
N HIS A 30 7.60 -16.05 -9.35
CA HIS A 30 8.51 -15.65 -8.27
C HIS A 30 7.90 -15.66 -6.86
N SER A 31 6.58 -15.86 -6.73
CA SER A 31 5.88 -15.82 -5.43
C SER A 31 5.90 -17.16 -4.67
N PHE A 32 6.35 -18.27 -5.28
CA PHE A 32 6.11 -19.60 -4.72
C PHE A 32 7.24 -20.28 -3.94
N ASP A 33 8.48 -19.77 -3.94
CA ASP A 33 9.60 -20.55 -3.37
C ASP A 33 9.93 -20.30 -1.88
N LYS A 34 9.20 -19.45 -1.14
CA LYS A 34 9.58 -19.10 0.26
C LYS A 34 8.52 -19.11 1.35
N GLN A 35 7.28 -19.55 1.11
CA GLN A 35 6.27 -19.64 2.19
C GLN A 35 5.56 -20.99 2.34
N GLU A 36 6.01 -22.04 1.65
CA GLU A 36 5.42 -23.38 1.79
C GLU A 36 6.27 -24.29 2.69
N GLN A 37 6.39 -23.96 3.98
CA GLN A 37 6.88 -24.92 4.97
C GLN A 37 6.40 -24.71 6.42
N ALA A 38 5.32 -23.95 6.65
CA ALA A 38 4.80 -23.73 8.01
C ALA A 38 3.26 -23.81 8.16
N ALA A 39 2.56 -24.54 7.29
CA ALA A 39 1.10 -24.74 7.41
C ALA A 39 0.71 -26.23 7.37
N VAL A 40 1.24 -27.01 8.30
CA VAL A 40 0.59 -28.27 8.71
C VAL A 40 -0.33 -27.91 9.87
N ASN A 41 -1.59 -27.60 9.55
CA ASN A 41 -2.83 -27.82 10.33
C ASN A 41 -3.86 -26.74 9.99
N GLY A 42 -4.88 -27.16 9.24
CA GLY A 42 -5.76 -26.29 8.49
C GLY A 42 -6.87 -25.60 9.28
N VAL A 43 -7.37 -24.50 8.69
CA VAL A 43 -8.76 -24.30 8.31
C VAL A 43 -8.70 -23.52 7.00
N GLY A 44 -9.29 -24.06 5.93
CA GLY A 44 -9.30 -23.42 4.63
C GLY A 44 -10.11 -22.13 4.64
N SER A 45 -9.44 -21.01 4.39
CA SER A 45 -10.05 -19.84 3.79
C SER A 45 -9.38 -19.67 2.43
N GLY A 46 -10.10 -20.00 1.37
CA GLY A 46 -9.64 -19.84 0.00
C GLY A 46 -9.52 -18.35 -0.31
N CYS A 47 -8.39 -17.75 0.04
CA CYS A 47 -8.02 -16.41 -0.39
C CYS A 47 -7.65 -16.49 -1.88
N CYS A 48 -8.67 -16.53 -2.74
CA CYS A 48 -8.50 -16.26 -4.16
C CYS A 48 -8.16 -14.77 -4.31
N SER A 49 -6.89 -14.44 -4.05
CA SER A 49 -6.28 -13.16 -4.33
C SER A 49 -6.38 -12.94 -5.84
N THR A 50 -7.43 -12.24 -6.26
CA THR A 50 -7.54 -11.73 -7.64
C THR A 50 -6.25 -10.98 -7.95
N SER A 51 -5.55 -11.44 -8.97
CA SER A 51 -4.14 -11.12 -9.20
C SER A 51 -3.88 -9.60 -9.32
N GLY A 52 -4.87 -8.82 -9.77
CA GLY A 52 -4.80 -7.34 -9.81
C GLY A 52 -4.67 -6.68 -8.43
N SER A 53 -5.20 -7.29 -7.37
CA SER A 53 -5.01 -6.80 -5.99
C SER A 53 -3.54 -6.86 -5.61
N TYR A 54 -2.85 -7.93 -5.97
CA TYR A 54 -1.46 -8.14 -5.59
C TYR A 54 -0.50 -7.08 -6.15
N ILE A 55 -0.70 -6.63 -7.39
CA ILE A 55 0.16 -5.59 -8.00
C ILE A 55 0.09 -4.28 -7.21
N LEU A 56 -1.12 -3.86 -6.82
CA LEU A 56 -1.31 -2.61 -6.08
C LEU A 56 -0.66 -2.68 -4.69
N HIS A 57 -0.76 -3.83 -4.01
CA HIS A 57 -0.08 -4.05 -2.73
C HIS A 57 1.44 -4.03 -2.87
N MET A 58 1.99 -4.65 -3.92
CA MET A 58 3.43 -4.59 -4.19
C MET A 58 3.89 -3.16 -4.46
N ALA A 59 3.22 -2.43 -5.34
CA ALA A 59 3.55 -1.04 -5.62
C ALA A 59 3.52 -0.17 -4.36
N ALA A 60 2.54 -0.43 -3.47
CA ALA A 60 2.42 0.21 -2.16
C ALA A 60 3.53 -0.18 -1.19
N SER A 61 3.94 -1.45 -1.14
CA SER A 61 4.95 -1.95 -0.20
C SER A 61 6.39 -1.59 -0.59
N MET A 62 6.65 -1.32 -1.88
CA MET A 62 7.98 -0.92 -2.36
C MET A 62 8.50 0.32 -1.65
N LYS A 63 9.75 0.30 -1.18
CA LYS A 63 10.39 1.47 -0.56
C LYS A 63 10.52 2.64 -1.55
N LYS A 64 10.41 3.86 -1.03
CA LYS A 64 10.49 5.13 -1.79
C LYS A 64 11.71 5.24 -2.72
N GLY A 65 12.86 4.67 -2.35
CA GLY A 65 14.11 4.73 -3.12
C GLY A 65 14.12 3.99 -4.45
N VAL A 66 13.16 3.10 -4.71
CA VAL A 66 13.10 2.33 -5.97
C VAL A 66 12.34 3.10 -7.07
N MET A 67 11.48 4.06 -6.69
CA MET A 67 10.57 4.75 -7.60
C MET A 67 10.59 6.27 -7.33
N CYS A 68 11.70 6.92 -7.66
CA CYS A 68 11.91 8.36 -7.43
C CYS A 68 11.32 9.27 -8.52
N SER A 69 10.04 9.12 -8.91
CA SER A 69 9.45 10.03 -9.92
C SER A 69 7.94 10.24 -9.78
N GLU A 70 7.45 11.34 -10.37
CA GLU A 70 6.02 11.60 -10.61
C GLU A 70 5.29 10.41 -11.25
N ALA A 71 6.02 9.56 -12.00
CA ALA A 71 5.47 8.36 -12.60
C ALA A 71 4.90 7.37 -11.58
N ALA A 72 5.37 7.38 -10.32
CA ALA A 72 4.79 6.54 -9.27
C ALA A 72 3.32 6.90 -9.03
N GLY A 73 3.01 8.20 -8.90
CA GLY A 73 1.63 8.67 -8.73
C GLY A 73 0.74 8.29 -9.91
N ASP A 74 1.30 8.35 -11.12
CA ASP A 74 0.57 7.90 -12.31
C ASP A 74 0.29 6.39 -12.31
N ILE A 75 1.23 5.56 -11.86
CA ILE A 75 1.02 4.10 -11.78
C ILE A 75 -0.10 3.78 -10.80
N PHE A 76 -0.12 4.40 -9.61
CA PHE A 76 -1.22 4.21 -8.67
C PHE A 76 -2.57 4.63 -9.26
N ARG A 77 -2.61 5.77 -9.95
CA ARG A 77 -3.82 6.25 -10.62
C ARG A 77 -4.29 5.24 -11.67
N ASP A 78 -3.40 4.82 -12.57
CA ASP A 78 -3.73 3.90 -13.66
C ASP A 78 -4.18 2.53 -13.07
N LEU A 79 -3.51 2.02 -12.04
CA LEU A 79 -3.89 0.77 -11.36
C LEU A 79 -5.24 0.88 -10.64
N CYS A 80 -5.53 1.99 -9.96
CA CYS A 80 -6.83 2.19 -9.30
C CYS A 80 -7.97 2.34 -10.32
N GLN A 81 -7.70 2.87 -11.52
CA GLN A 81 -8.68 2.95 -12.60
C GLN A 81 -8.98 1.58 -13.21
N ILE A 82 -7.95 0.75 -13.42
CA ILE A 82 -8.10 -0.59 -14.00
C ILE A 82 -8.70 -1.57 -12.97
N TYR A 83 -8.28 -1.48 -11.71
CA TYR A 83 -8.70 -2.38 -10.63
C TYR A 83 -9.26 -1.59 -9.43
N PRO A 84 -10.46 -1.00 -9.55
CA PRO A 84 -11.02 -0.15 -8.48
C PRO A 84 -11.18 -0.89 -7.14
N ASN A 85 -11.52 -2.19 -7.18
CA ASN A 85 -11.68 -3.00 -5.99
C ASN A 85 -10.36 -3.34 -5.29
N ALA A 86 -9.23 -3.33 -6.02
CA ALA A 86 -7.92 -3.63 -5.45
C ALA A 86 -7.52 -2.62 -4.38
N SER A 87 -7.98 -1.36 -4.48
CA SER A 87 -7.65 -0.28 -3.55
C SER A 87 -8.02 -0.55 -2.09
N HIS A 88 -8.97 -1.45 -1.85
CA HIS A 88 -9.48 -1.79 -0.51
C HIS A 88 -9.56 -3.28 -0.24
N THR A 89 -9.12 -4.10 -1.19
CA THR A 89 -8.95 -5.52 -0.94
C THR A 89 -7.74 -5.67 -0.03
N PRO A 90 -7.84 -6.33 1.13
CA PRO A 90 -6.70 -6.55 1.99
C PRO A 90 -5.77 -7.65 1.43
N ASP A 91 -4.49 -7.58 1.78
CA ASP A 91 -3.53 -8.67 1.53
C ASP A 91 -3.71 -9.85 2.50
N VAL A 92 -2.79 -10.82 2.42
CA VAL A 92 -2.78 -12.00 3.30
C VAL A 92 -2.61 -11.66 4.78
N THR A 93 -2.13 -10.46 5.11
CA THR A 93 -2.00 -9.95 6.48
C THR A 93 -3.19 -9.11 6.92
N GLY A 94 -4.21 -8.95 6.07
CA GLY A 94 -5.35 -8.10 6.32
C GLY A 94 -5.10 -6.62 5.98
N ARG A 95 -3.90 -6.25 5.51
CA ARG A 95 -3.54 -4.85 5.29
C ARG A 95 -3.96 -4.41 3.90
N VAL A 96 -4.64 -3.28 3.83
CA VAL A 96 -5.01 -2.65 2.55
C VAL A 96 -3.83 -1.90 1.93
N PRO A 97 -3.83 -1.60 0.61
CA PRO A 97 -2.74 -0.91 -0.05
C PRO A 97 -2.38 0.45 0.58
N LEU A 98 -3.36 1.18 1.12
CA LEU A 98 -3.11 2.45 1.81
C LEU A 98 -2.19 2.28 3.02
N ALA A 99 -2.45 1.27 3.85
CA ALA A 99 -1.65 1.00 5.04
C ALA A 99 -0.21 0.59 4.67
N LEU A 100 -0.05 -0.20 3.59
CA LEU A 100 1.25 -0.55 3.05
C LEU A 100 2.02 0.69 2.56
N ALA A 101 1.37 1.55 1.77
CA ALA A 101 1.97 2.77 1.22
C ALA A 101 2.44 3.74 2.30
N ILE A 102 1.67 3.89 3.37
CA ILE A 102 2.07 4.73 4.51
C ILE A 102 3.26 4.10 5.23
N SER A 103 3.19 2.79 5.53
CA SER A 103 4.29 2.11 6.24
C SER A 103 5.59 2.04 5.45
N SER A 104 5.53 2.08 4.11
CA SER A 104 6.71 2.14 3.25
C SER A 104 7.24 3.56 3.03
N GLY A 105 6.62 4.56 3.65
CA GLY A 105 7.05 5.97 3.62
C GLY A 105 6.76 6.67 2.28
N LYS A 106 5.72 6.24 1.54
CA LYS A 106 5.35 6.92 0.30
C LYS A 106 4.95 8.37 0.57
N PRO A 107 5.38 9.34 -0.25
CA PRO A 107 4.88 10.70 -0.17
C PRO A 107 3.38 10.76 -0.44
N PHE A 108 2.67 11.65 0.25
CA PHE A 108 1.23 11.84 0.08
C PHE A 108 0.80 11.95 -1.40
N HIS A 109 1.47 12.79 -2.18
CA HIS A 109 1.14 13.03 -3.60
C HIS A 109 1.59 11.93 -4.56
N GLN A 110 2.35 10.93 -4.09
CA GLN A 110 2.94 9.85 -4.91
C GLN A 110 2.40 8.48 -4.49
N GLY A 111 1.07 8.33 -4.54
CA GLY A 111 0.37 7.06 -4.34
C GLY A 111 -0.74 7.13 -3.30
N ILE A 112 -0.47 7.73 -2.14
CA ILE A 112 -1.46 7.83 -1.05
C ILE A 112 -2.69 8.63 -1.49
N GLN A 113 -2.49 9.79 -2.12
CA GLN A 113 -3.58 10.62 -2.63
C GLN A 113 -4.44 9.86 -3.64
N GLN A 114 -3.83 9.08 -4.53
CA GLN A 114 -4.55 8.31 -5.55
C GLN A 114 -5.38 7.18 -4.93
N LEU A 115 -4.85 6.50 -3.90
CA LEU A 115 -5.59 5.48 -3.14
C LEU A 115 -6.78 6.09 -2.40
N LEU A 116 -6.61 7.26 -1.79
CA LEU A 116 -7.68 7.98 -1.09
C LEU A 116 -8.75 8.51 -2.04
N ASN A 117 -8.35 9.00 -3.21
CA ASN A 117 -9.30 9.41 -4.25
C ASN A 117 -10.15 8.22 -4.73
N ALA A 118 -9.58 7.01 -4.75
CA ALA A 118 -10.32 5.80 -5.11
C ALA A 118 -11.29 5.36 -4.00
N LYS A 119 -10.87 5.41 -2.72
CA LYS A 119 -11.72 5.08 -1.57
C LYS A 119 -11.39 5.94 -0.34
N PRO A 120 -12.12 7.04 -0.10
CA PRO A 120 -11.86 7.95 1.03
C PRO A 120 -12.07 7.31 2.41
N GLN A 121 -12.95 6.30 2.52
CA GLN A 121 -13.29 5.64 3.79
C GLN A 121 -12.09 4.93 4.43
N LEU A 122 -11.03 4.64 3.66
CA LEU A 122 -9.80 4.04 4.17
C LEU A 122 -9.13 4.91 5.26
N LEU A 123 -9.41 6.21 5.33
CA LEU A 123 -8.90 7.10 6.39
C LEU A 123 -9.39 6.71 7.79
N THR A 124 -10.58 6.12 7.88
CA THR A 124 -11.22 5.72 9.14
C THR A 124 -11.08 4.22 9.42
N GLU A 125 -10.36 3.48 8.57
CA GLU A 125 -10.09 2.06 8.78
C GLU A 125 -8.82 1.90 9.64
N ILE A 126 -8.89 1.08 10.68
CA ILE A 126 -7.75 0.76 11.54
C ILE A 126 -6.93 -0.34 10.87
N ASP A 127 -5.62 -0.13 10.78
CA ASP A 127 -4.71 -1.15 10.27
C ASP A 127 -4.69 -2.37 11.23
N PRO A 128 -5.02 -3.59 10.77
CA PRO A 128 -5.20 -4.74 11.66
C PRO A 128 -3.90 -5.23 12.29
N VAL A 129 -2.74 -4.88 11.73
CA VAL A 129 -1.43 -5.30 12.24
C VAL A 129 -0.95 -4.36 13.35
N THR A 130 -1.08 -3.04 13.14
CA THR A 130 -0.59 -2.04 14.09
C THR A 130 -1.66 -1.57 15.08
N GLY A 131 -2.94 -1.74 14.77
CA GLY A 131 -4.05 -1.19 15.55
C GLY A 131 -4.17 0.33 15.45
N LEU A 132 -3.61 0.94 14.39
CA LEU A 132 -3.50 2.39 14.25
C LEU A 132 -4.29 2.90 13.05
N TYR A 133 -4.76 4.15 13.16
CA TYR A 133 -5.30 4.89 12.03
C TYR A 133 -4.18 5.33 11.07
N PRO A 134 -4.49 5.56 9.78
CA PRO A 134 -3.53 6.00 8.77
C PRO A 134 -2.66 7.20 9.18
N PHE A 135 -3.24 8.23 9.79
CA PHE A 135 -2.48 9.41 10.23
C PHE A 135 -1.52 9.09 11.39
N MET A 136 -1.90 8.17 12.28
CA MET A 136 -1.05 7.72 13.38
C MET A 136 0.12 6.89 12.86
N MET A 137 -0.15 6.02 11.87
CA MET A 137 0.90 5.26 11.20
C MET A 137 1.92 6.18 10.52
N ALA A 138 1.44 7.20 9.79
CA ALA A 138 2.32 8.19 9.16
C ALA A 138 3.19 8.89 10.22
N ALA A 139 2.60 9.30 11.34
CA ALA A 139 3.35 9.91 12.44
C ALA A 139 4.41 8.97 13.03
N LEU A 140 4.14 7.67 13.18
CA LEU A 140 5.13 6.71 13.65
C LEU A 140 6.26 6.47 12.65
N SER A 141 5.99 6.53 11.34
CA SER A 141 7.04 6.43 10.33
C SER A 141 8.08 7.57 10.41
N LEU A 142 7.82 8.64 11.18
CA LEU A 142 8.79 9.72 11.42
C LEU A 142 9.97 9.31 12.30
N SER A 143 9.78 8.35 13.21
CA SER A 143 10.75 8.12 14.28
C SER A 143 11.90 7.20 13.89
N LEU A 144 11.82 6.52 12.74
CA LEU A 144 12.75 5.46 12.38
C LEU A 144 13.92 5.94 11.50
N ASP A 145 13.77 7.05 10.78
CA ASP A 145 14.78 7.54 9.83
C ASP A 145 15.19 8.99 10.13
N HIS A 146 16.38 9.18 10.73
CA HIS A 146 16.95 10.50 11.05
C HIS A 146 17.43 11.31 9.82
N THR A 147 17.08 10.91 8.59
CA THR A 147 17.51 11.58 7.37
C THR A 147 16.43 12.58 6.87
N LYS A 148 16.68 13.25 5.73
CA LYS A 148 15.78 14.26 5.10
C LYS A 148 14.32 13.80 4.87
N GLU A 149 14.02 12.53 5.15
CA GLU A 149 12.73 11.88 4.98
C GLU A 149 11.68 12.29 6.03
N ALA A 150 12.10 12.76 7.21
CA ALA A 150 11.19 13.24 8.25
C ALA A 150 10.21 14.33 7.74
N VAL A 151 10.66 15.23 6.86
CA VAL A 151 9.81 16.29 6.30
C VAL A 151 8.67 15.74 5.44
N THR A 152 8.90 14.61 4.75
CA THR A 152 7.87 14.01 3.88
C THR A 152 6.75 13.40 4.72
N SER A 153 7.10 12.76 5.84
CA SER A 153 6.12 12.11 6.68
C SER A 153 5.29 13.14 7.49
N VAL A 154 5.87 14.24 7.99
CA VAL A 154 5.08 15.29 8.69
C VAL A 154 4.04 15.88 7.75
N ASN A 155 4.43 16.16 6.50
CA ASN A 155 3.50 16.61 5.47
C ASN A 155 2.39 15.59 5.22
N THR A 156 2.74 14.30 5.18
CA THR A 156 1.76 13.23 4.97
C THR A 156 0.77 13.14 6.13
N THR A 157 1.24 13.15 7.37
CA THR A 157 0.40 13.18 8.58
C THR A 157 -0.56 14.37 8.57
N TYR A 158 -0.05 15.58 8.32
CA TYR A 158 -0.88 16.78 8.28
C TYR A 158 -1.91 16.74 7.15
N ARG A 159 -1.55 16.22 5.97
CA ARG A 159 -2.49 16.05 4.85
C ARG A 159 -3.60 15.06 5.19
N LEU A 160 -3.27 13.91 5.77
CA LEU A 160 -4.26 12.93 6.20
C LEU A 160 -5.26 13.50 7.22
N LEU A 161 -4.77 14.28 8.20
CA LEU A 161 -5.63 14.97 9.16
C LEU A 161 -6.53 16.04 8.52
N ARG A 162 -6.06 16.70 7.45
CA ARG A 162 -6.87 17.68 6.72
C ARG A 162 -7.97 17.05 5.87
N GLU A 163 -7.74 15.86 5.32
CA GLU A 163 -8.76 15.13 4.56
C GLU A 163 -9.89 14.60 5.45
N CYS A 164 -9.60 14.31 6.73
CA CYS A 164 -10.61 13.87 7.69
C CYS A 164 -10.36 14.48 9.09
N PRO A 165 -10.80 15.73 9.34
CA PRO A 165 -10.56 16.42 10.62
C PRO A 165 -11.24 15.75 11.82
N GLU A 166 -12.32 15.00 11.57
CA GLU A 166 -13.07 14.26 12.58
C GLU A 166 -12.22 13.21 13.31
N LEU A 167 -11.16 12.69 12.66
CA LEU A 167 -10.23 11.73 13.27
C LEU A 167 -9.46 12.29 14.47
N SER A 168 -9.37 13.62 14.61
CA SER A 168 -8.74 14.25 15.77
C SER A 168 -9.49 13.96 17.08
N HIS A 169 -10.78 13.61 17.00
CA HIS A 169 -11.62 13.30 18.16
C HIS A 169 -11.65 11.82 18.54
N TYR A 170 -11.11 10.93 17.68
CA TYR A 170 -11.30 9.49 17.80
C TYR A 170 -10.56 8.81 18.97
N HIS A 171 -9.60 9.50 19.61
CA HIS A 171 -8.80 8.91 20.69
C HIS A 171 -9.56 8.74 22.03
N ARG A 172 -10.77 9.30 22.19
CA ARG A 172 -11.44 9.33 23.51
C ARG A 172 -12.41 8.20 23.83
N ASN A 173 -12.89 7.44 22.86
CA ASN A 173 -14.09 6.59 23.07
C ASN A 173 -13.83 5.07 23.15
N THR A 174 -12.60 4.60 22.98
CA THR A 174 -12.33 3.14 22.96
C THR A 174 -12.25 2.48 24.35
N SER A 175 -12.29 3.25 25.44
CA SER A 175 -12.13 2.70 26.80
C SER A 175 -13.44 2.29 27.49
N SER A 176 -14.60 2.30 26.83
CA SER A 176 -15.90 2.08 27.49
C SER A 176 -16.59 0.74 27.18
N THR A 177 -15.89 -0.25 26.63
CA THR A 177 -16.52 -1.54 26.24
C THR A 177 -15.69 -2.79 26.60
N LEU A 178 -14.97 -2.75 27.72
CA LEU A 178 -14.42 -3.93 28.40
C LEU A 178 -14.97 -4.00 29.82
#